data_AF-A0A396JNZ4-F1
#
_entry.id   AF-A0A396JNZ4-F1
#
_cell.length_a   1.000
_cell.length_b   1.000
_cell.length_c   1.000
_cell.angle_alpha   90.00
_cell.angle_beta   90.00
_cell.angle_gamma   90.00
#
_symmetry.space_group_name_H-M   'P 1'
#
loop_
_entity.id
_entity.type
_entity.pdbx_description
1 polymer ?
#
loop_
_entity_poly.entity_id
_entity_poly.type
_entity_poly.pdbx_seq_one_letter_code
_entity_poly.pdbx_strand_id
1 'polypeptide(L)'
;MKILHFDIKPHTILLDEYFNPKVSDFGLARLCPTDKSIVPLTAARGTIGYMAPELFYRNIGTISYKADVYSFGMLLMEMASRRKNLNALADQSSQIYFPFWIYDRLHDGREVSIENDTCYHGFGVPSH
;
A
#
# COMPACT_ATOMS: atom_id res chain seq x y z
N MET A 1 22.76 11.72 -0.22
CA MET A 1 21.62 11.69 -1.18
C MET A 1 20.63 10.66 -0.70
N LYS A 2 19.33 10.93 -0.81
CA LYS A 2 18.25 9.98 -0.48
C LYS A 2 17.46 9.68 -1.75
N ILE A 3 17.01 8.44 -1.91
CA ILE A 3 16.11 8.04 -3.00
C ILE A 3 14.70 7.99 -2.42
N LEU A 4 13.77 8.70 -3.05
CA LEU A 4 12.33 8.57 -2.80
C LEU A 4 11.74 7.74 -3.93
N HIS A 5 10.94 6.72 -3.60
CA HIS A 5 10.41 5.76 -4.57
C HIS A 5 9.07 6.20 -5.16
N PHE A 6 8.14 6.67 -4.31
CA PHE A 6 6.78 7.08 -4.65
C PHE A 6 5.83 6.02 -5.21
N ASP A 7 6.24 4.75 -5.29
CA ASP A 7 5.39 3.67 -5.82
C ASP A 7 5.61 2.33 -5.10
N ILE A 8 5.79 2.38 -3.78
CA ILE A 8 5.85 1.19 -2.94
C ILE A 8 4.44 0.57 -2.84
N LYS A 9 4.27 -0.64 -3.39
CA LYS A 9 3.03 -1.42 -3.38
C LYS A 9 3.37 -2.91 -3.60
N PRO A 10 2.47 -3.87 -3.29
CA PRO A 10 2.76 -5.29 -3.47
C PRO A 10 3.28 -5.64 -4.88
N HIS A 11 2.73 -5.00 -5.92
CA HIS A 11 3.10 -5.23 -7.32
C HIS A 11 4.54 -4.78 -7.67
N THR A 12 5.17 -3.92 -6.86
CA THR A 12 6.55 -3.45 -7.08
C THR A 12 7.55 -4.15 -6.16
N ILE A 13 7.10 -5.05 -5.29
CA ILE A 13 7.97 -5.93 -4.50
C ILE A 13 8.05 -7.28 -5.19
N LEU A 14 9.15 -7.51 -5.91
CA LEU A 14 9.43 -8.79 -6.55
C LEU A 14 10.02 -9.76 -5.53
N LEU A 15 9.84 -11.06 -5.77
CA LEU A 15 10.45 -12.12 -4.98
C LEU A 15 11.46 -12.85 -5.87
N ASP A 16 12.65 -13.12 -5.34
CA ASP A 16 13.60 -14.00 -6.02
C ASP A 16 13.34 -15.48 -5.71
N GLU A 17 14.22 -16.36 -6.21
CA GLU A 17 14.10 -17.81 -6.04
C GLU A 17 14.11 -18.28 -4.57
N TYR A 18 14.61 -17.45 -3.67
CA TYR A 18 14.65 -17.70 -2.23
C TYR A 18 13.56 -16.92 -1.47
N PHE A 19 12.58 -16.38 -2.18
CA PHE A 19 11.53 -15.53 -1.63
C PHE A 19 12.04 -14.26 -0.93
N ASN A 20 13.25 -13.78 -1.25
CA ASN A 20 13.71 -12.51 -0.72
C ASN A 20 13.04 -11.35 -1.47
N PRO A 21 12.48 -10.35 -0.74
CA PRO A 21 11.84 -9.21 -1.37
C PRO A 21 12.87 -8.27 -2.02
N LYS A 22 12.58 -7.85 -3.26
CA LYS A 22 13.35 -6.88 -4.04
C LYS A 22 12.44 -5.77 -4.53
N VAL A 23 12.78 -4.54 -4.17
CA VAL A 23 12.05 -3.34 -4.62
C VAL A 23 12.36 -3.10 -6.09
N SER A 24 11.32 -2.85 -6.90
CA SER A 24 11.39 -2.64 -8.35
C SER A 24 10.59 -1.40 -8.76
N ASP A 25 10.64 -1.05 -10.06
CA ASP A 25 9.93 0.09 -10.65
C ASP A 25 10.30 1.47 -10.06
N PHE A 26 11.51 1.92 -10.40
CA PHE A 26 12.00 3.25 -10.05
C PHE A 26 11.53 4.35 -11.03
N GLY A 27 10.51 4.09 -11.87
CA GLY A 27 10.06 5.06 -12.89
C GLY A 27 9.58 6.39 -12.29
N LEU A 28 9.03 6.35 -11.08
CA LEU A 28 8.61 7.55 -10.34
C LEU A 28 9.67 8.11 -9.39
N ALA A 29 10.78 7.39 -9.20
CA ALA A 29 11.75 7.69 -8.16
C ALA A 29 12.48 9.03 -8.38
N ARG A 30 12.96 9.60 -7.27
CA ARG A 30 13.69 10.88 -7.25
C ARG A 30 14.86 10.86 -6.28
N LEU A 31 15.97 11.45 -6.72
CA LEU A 31 17.13 11.74 -5.88
C LEU A 31 16.91 13.07 -5.17
N CYS A 32 16.97 13.03 -3.84
CA CYS A 32 16.87 14.20 -2.97
C CYS A 32 18.22 14.47 -2.30
N PRO A 33 18.72 15.72 -2.29
CA PRO A 33 19.87 16.09 -1.47
C PRO A 33 19.57 15.81 0.01
N THR A 34 20.57 15.35 0.77
CA THR A 34 20.38 15.04 2.20
C THR A 34 19.93 16.28 3.00
N ASP A 35 20.38 17.47 2.57
CA ASP A 35 20.15 18.75 3.23
C ASP A 35 18.94 19.52 2.71
N LYS A 36 18.30 19.01 1.64
CA LYS A 36 17.06 19.54 1.09
C LYS A 36 16.02 18.44 1.11
N SER A 37 15.25 18.37 2.19
CA SER A 37 14.04 17.54 2.28
C SER A 37 12.90 18.03 1.38
N ILE A 38 13.19 18.92 0.43
CA ILE A 38 12.21 19.74 -0.28
C ILE A 38 12.43 19.49 -1.77
N VAL A 39 11.56 18.67 -2.35
CA VAL A 39 11.42 18.53 -3.81
C VAL A 39 10.03 19.03 -4.18
N PRO A 40 9.90 20.14 -4.92
CA PRO A 40 8.62 20.56 -5.47
C PRO A 40 8.11 19.48 -6.44
N LEU A 41 6.94 18.89 -6.17
CA LEU A 41 6.29 18.00 -7.14
C LEU A 41 5.45 18.85 -8.10
N THR A 42 5.72 18.71 -9.39
CA THR A 42 4.97 19.36 -10.48
C THR A 42 3.65 18.64 -10.83
N ALA A 43 3.45 17.40 -10.35
CA ALA A 43 2.25 16.59 -10.57
C ALA A 43 2.07 15.59 -9.43
N ALA A 44 0.84 15.14 -9.16
CA ALA A 44 0.58 14.03 -8.25
C ALA A 44 1.29 12.77 -8.76
N ARG A 45 1.91 11.99 -7.87
CA ARG A 45 2.70 10.79 -8.22
C ARG A 45 2.43 9.65 -7.25
N GLY A 46 2.35 8.46 -7.81
CA GLY A 46 2.18 7.21 -7.09
C GLY A 46 0.87 6.52 -7.43
N THR A 47 0.66 5.37 -6.81
CA THR A 47 -0.56 4.57 -7.02
C THR A 47 -1.64 4.91 -5.99
N ILE A 48 -2.85 5.20 -6.47
CA ILE A 48 -4.01 5.48 -5.61
C ILE A 48 -4.22 4.27 -4.69
N GLY A 49 -4.40 4.52 -3.39
CA GLY A 49 -4.53 3.48 -2.36
C GLY A 49 -3.25 3.19 -1.59
N TYR A 50 -2.10 3.65 -2.10
CA TYR A 50 -0.81 3.59 -1.39
C TYR A 50 -0.19 4.98 -1.22
N MET A 51 -0.60 5.96 -2.04
CA MET A 51 -0.15 7.35 -1.94
C MET A 51 -0.49 7.98 -0.58
N ALA A 52 0.49 8.65 0.00
CA ALA A 52 0.34 9.48 1.19
C ALA A 52 -0.58 10.69 0.92
N PRO A 53 -1.38 11.16 1.90
CA PRO A 53 -2.34 12.24 1.70
C PRO A 53 -1.69 13.55 1.25
N GLU A 54 -0.47 13.85 1.70
CA GLU A 54 0.28 15.03 1.27
C GLU A 54 0.65 15.01 -0.22
N LEU A 55 0.67 13.84 -0.87
CA LEU A 55 0.87 13.70 -2.33
C LEU A 55 -0.43 13.94 -3.12
N PHE A 56 -1.60 13.79 -2.50
CA PHE A 56 -2.89 14.07 -3.11
C PHE A 56 -3.19 15.56 -3.14
N TYR A 57 -2.94 16.24 -2.02
CA TYR A 57 -3.25 17.65 -1.89
C TYR A 57 -2.02 18.49 -2.21
N ARG A 58 -1.98 19.02 -3.44
CA ARG A 58 -0.92 19.91 -3.95
C ARG A 58 -0.62 21.13 -3.05
N ASN A 59 -1.50 21.45 -2.11
CA ASN A 59 -1.41 22.59 -1.21
C ASN A 59 -0.98 22.25 0.23
N ILE A 60 -0.82 20.97 0.61
CA ILE A 60 -0.77 20.58 2.04
C ILE A 60 0.64 20.25 2.58
N GLY A 61 1.68 20.09 1.76
CA GLY A 61 3.00 20.01 2.40
C GLY A 61 4.19 19.57 1.57
N THR A 62 5.33 19.65 2.26
CA THR A 62 6.64 19.22 1.80
C THR A 62 6.70 17.69 1.73
N ILE A 63 7.07 17.17 0.56
CA ILE A 63 7.21 15.73 0.35
C ILE A 63 8.52 15.26 0.96
N SER A 64 8.41 14.30 1.87
CA SER A 64 9.52 13.72 2.61
C SER A 64 9.58 12.21 2.37
N TYR A 65 10.64 11.57 2.86
CA TYR A 65 10.76 10.11 2.93
C TYR A 65 9.57 9.44 3.67
N LYS A 66 8.81 10.22 4.45
CA LYS A 66 7.57 9.78 5.10
C LYS A 66 6.50 9.34 4.11
N ALA A 67 6.50 9.83 2.87
CA ALA A 67 5.57 9.37 1.84
C ALA A 67 5.80 7.89 1.46
N ASP A 68 7.05 7.44 1.39
CA ASP A 68 7.38 6.03 1.16
C ASP A 68 7.08 5.18 2.40
N VAL A 69 7.27 5.73 3.61
CA VAL A 69 6.89 5.05 4.87
C VAL A 69 5.39 4.81 4.91
N TYR A 70 4.58 5.79 4.50
CA TYR A 70 3.13 5.65 4.41
C TYR A 70 2.74 4.55 3.41
N SER A 71 3.30 4.60 2.21
CA SER A 71 3.08 3.59 1.16
C SER A 71 3.45 2.18 1.63
N PHE A 72 4.54 2.05 2.38
CA PHE A 72 4.93 0.79 3.02
C PHE A 72 3.91 0.31 4.07
N GLY A 73 3.37 1.21 4.89
CA GLY A 73 2.28 0.88 5.81
C GLY A 73 1.06 0.33 5.08
N MET A 74 0.67 0.97 3.98
CA MET A 74 -0.41 0.48 3.11
C MET A 74 -0.11 -0.92 2.55
N LEU A 75 1.13 -1.15 2.10
CA LEU A 75 1.57 -2.47 1.66
C LEU A 75 1.41 -3.54 2.76
N LEU A 76 1.84 -3.24 3.99
CA LEU A 76 1.70 -4.17 5.12
C LEU A 76 0.23 -4.46 5.44
N MET A 77 -0.63 -3.44 5.41
CA MET A 77 -2.06 -3.58 5.66
C MET A 77 -2.74 -4.51 4.65
N GLU A 78 -2.40 -4.38 3.37
CA GLU A 78 -2.91 -5.27 2.32
C GLU A 78 -2.43 -6.72 2.51
N MET A 79 -1.15 -6.92 2.85
CA MET A 79 -0.62 -8.27 3.09
C MET A 79 -1.23 -8.93 4.33
N ALA A 80 -1.36 -8.18 5.43
CA ALA A 80 -1.90 -8.69 6.68
C ALA A 80 -3.40 -9.02 6.56
N SER A 81 -4.15 -8.21 5.81
CA SER A 81 -5.60 -8.38 5.66
C SER A 81 -6.02 -9.25 4.49
N ARG A 82 -5.10 -9.51 3.55
CA ARG A 82 -5.38 -10.11 2.24
C ARG A 82 -6.47 -9.37 1.45
N ARG A 83 -6.70 -8.09 1.77
CA ARG A 83 -7.70 -7.24 1.13
C ARG A 83 -7.03 -6.04 0.49
N LYS A 84 -7.42 -5.72 -0.75
CA LYS A 84 -6.94 -4.53 -1.45
C LYS A 84 -7.27 -3.25 -0.66
N ASN A 85 -6.30 -2.35 -0.55
CA ASN A 85 -6.47 -1.08 0.18
C ASN A 85 -7.56 -0.17 -0.39
N LEU A 86 -7.80 -0.28 -1.70
CA LEU A 86 -8.95 0.30 -2.38
C LEU A 86 -9.81 -0.80 -2.95
N ASN A 87 -11.05 -0.87 -2.50
CA ASN A 87 -12.05 -1.75 -3.08
C ASN A 87 -13.17 -0.90 -3.70
N ALA A 88 -13.02 -0.57 -4.99
CA ALA A 88 -14.02 0.20 -5.74
C ALA A 88 -15.36 -0.55 -5.92
N LEU A 89 -15.39 -1.85 -5.61
CA LEU A 89 -16.56 -2.71 -5.69
C LEU A 89 -17.22 -2.95 -4.31
N ALA A 90 -16.78 -2.26 -3.26
CA ALA A 90 -17.40 -2.42 -1.93
C ALA A 90 -18.80 -1.77 -1.90
N ASP A 91 -19.82 -2.57 -1.55
CA ASP A 91 -21.22 -2.13 -1.46
C ASP A 91 -21.47 -1.04 -0.40
N GLN A 92 -20.53 -0.84 0.52
CA GLN A 92 -20.58 0.19 1.56
C GLN A 92 -19.44 1.19 1.42
N SER A 93 -19.76 2.49 1.45
CA SER A 93 -18.78 3.57 1.30
C SER A 93 -17.67 3.57 2.36
N SER A 94 -17.98 3.12 3.58
CA SER A 94 -17.03 2.96 4.70
C SER A 94 -15.98 1.88 4.46
N GLN A 95 -16.20 0.99 3.49
CA GLN A 95 -15.34 -0.13 3.15
C GLN A 95 -14.45 0.12 1.92
N ILE A 96 -14.61 1.27 1.27
CA ILE A 96 -13.88 1.65 0.06
C ILE A 96 -12.39 1.89 0.37
N TYR A 97 -12.10 2.47 1.54
CA TYR A 97 -10.73 2.78 1.98
C TYR A 97 -10.35 1.98 3.24
N PHE A 98 -9.52 0.97 3.03
CA PHE A 98 -9.20 -0.02 4.06
C PHE A 98 -8.64 0.55 5.38
N PRO A 99 -7.76 1.58 5.38
CA PRO A 99 -7.27 2.16 6.63
C PRO A 99 -8.35 2.78 7.51
N PHE A 100 -9.33 3.42 6.90
CA PHE A 100 -10.43 4.03 7.64
C PHE A 100 -11.30 2.95 8.29
N TRP A 101 -11.56 1.86 7.56
CA TRP A 101 -12.33 0.73 8.08
C TRP A 101 -11.63 0.01 9.25
N ILE A 102 -10.31 -0.21 9.16
CA ILE A 102 -9.55 -0.80 10.28
C ILE A 102 -9.55 0.16 11.49
N TYR A 103 -9.36 1.45 11.26
CA TYR A 103 -9.32 2.44 12.34
C TYR A 103 -10.62 2.44 13.15
N ASP A 104 -11.77 2.49 12.47
CA ASP A 104 -13.10 2.45 13.11
C ASP A 104 -13.26 1.18 13.97
N ARG A 105 -12.86 0.03 13.42
CA ARG A 105 -12.98 -1.26 14.10
C ARG A 105 -12.08 -1.36 15.34
N LEU A 106 -10.85 -0.87 15.25
CA LEU A 106 -9.92 -0.83 16.39
C LEU A 106 -10.34 0.20 17.44
N HIS A 107 -10.84 1.36 17.02
CA HIS A 107 -11.34 2.40 17.91
C HIS A 107 -12.51 1.92 18.76
N ASP A 108 -13.40 1.15 18.15
CA ASP A 108 -14.57 0.56 18.82
C ASP A 108 -14.24 -0.69 19.65
N GLY A 109 -12.96 -1.07 19.78
CA GLY A 109 -12.53 -2.26 20.52
C GLY A 109 -13.01 -3.58 19.92
N ARG A 110 -13.40 -3.58 18.64
CA ARG A 110 -13.89 -4.77 17.94
C ARG A 110 -12.72 -5.63 17.46
N GLU A 111 -12.84 -6.94 17.60
CA GLU A 111 -11.84 -7.87 17.07
C GLU A 111 -11.79 -7.80 15.54
N VAL A 112 -10.58 -7.66 14.99
CA VAL A 112 -10.32 -7.65 13.54
C VAL A 112 -10.05 -9.09 13.11
N SER A 113 -11.10 -9.80 12.72
CA SER A 113 -10.98 -11.12 12.10
C SER A 113 -10.45 -10.94 10.68
N ILE A 114 -9.21 -11.37 10.43
CA ILE A 114 -8.69 -11.53 9.07
C ILE A 114 -9.32 -12.81 8.54
N GLU A 115 -10.29 -12.68 7.63
CA GLU A 115 -10.93 -13.83 7.01
C GLU A 115 -9.88 -14.64 6.24
N ASN A 116 -9.66 -15.88 6.68
CA ASN A 116 -8.90 -16.84 5.91
C ASN A 116 -9.82 -17.34 4.80
N ASP A 117 -9.79 -16.70 3.64
CA ASP A 117 -10.28 -17.31 2.40
C ASP A 117 -9.33 -18.43 1.97
N THR A 118 -9.28 -19.50 2.77
CA THR A 118 -8.87 -20.81 2.27
C THR A 118 -10.04 -21.36 1.48
N CYS A 119 -10.18 -20.89 0.24
CA CYS A 119 -10.87 -21.66 -0.79
C CYS A 119 -10.04 -22.93 -1.06
N TYR A 120 -10.17 -23.94 -0.19
CA TYR A 120 -9.94 -25.32 -0.57
C TYR A 120 -11.04 -25.69 -1.57
N HIS A 121 -10.89 -25.28 -2.83
CA HIS A 121 -11.57 -25.97 -3.91
C HIS A 121 -10.90 -27.35 -4.00
N GLY A 122 -11.55 -28.34 -3.40
CA GLY A 122 -11.10 -29.72 -3.42
C GLY A 122 -10.88 -30.16 -4.85
N PHE A 123 -9.62 -30.40 -5.22
CA PHE A 123 -9.30 -31.25 -6.35
C PHE A 123 -9.79 -32.65 -5.99
N GLY A 124 -11.00 -32.98 -6.44
CA GLY A 124 -11.49 -34.34 -6.46
C GLY A 124 -10.52 -35.20 -7.26
N VAL A 125 -9.86 -36.10 -6.57
CA VAL A 125 -9.06 -37.17 -7.18
C VAL A 125 -10.03 -38.08 -7.93
N PRO A 126 -9.80 -38.42 -9.22
CA PRO A 126 -10.68 -39.34 -9.93
C PRO A 126 -10.55 -40.73 -9.33
N SER A 127 -11.66 -41.32 -8.89
CA SER A 127 -11.73 -42.74 -8.55
C SER A 127 -11.69 -43.58 -9.83
N HIS A 128 -10.82 -44.59 -9.80
CA HIS A 128 -10.59 -45.62 -10.82
C HIS A 128 -11.85 -46.23 -11.43
#